data_AF-A0A495QSK8-F1
#
_entry.id   AF-A0A495QSK8-F1
#
_cell.length_a   1.000
_cell.length_b   1.000
_cell.length_c   1.000
_cell.angle_alpha   90.00
_cell.angle_beta   90.00
_cell.angle_gamma   90.00
#
_symmetry.space_group_name_H-M   'P 1'
#
loop_
_entity.id
_entity.type
_entity.pdbx_description
1 polymer ?
#
loop_
_entity_poly.entity_id
_entity_poly.type
_entity_poly.pdbx_seq_one_letter_code
_entity_poly.pdbx_strand_id
1 'polypeptide(L)' 'MAKRELVDFQLYRKNGVAVGERISTSLDTSNPDDIATFFGEVIHRDWDTKSPRPEDYRLQVWRHGSDEVILTYPT' A
#
# COMPACT_ATOMS: atom_id res chain seq x y z
N MET A 1 -11.68 -18.09 -8.90
CA MET A 1 -10.55 -17.34 -9.46
C MET A 1 -10.51 -16.00 -8.75
N ALA A 2 -9.40 -15.67 -8.10
CA ALA A 2 -9.15 -14.35 -7.51
C ALA A 2 -9.21 -13.28 -8.61
N LYS A 3 -10.05 -12.26 -8.47
CA LYS A 3 -10.14 -11.17 -9.45
C LYS A 3 -9.12 -10.12 -9.04
N ARG A 4 -7.89 -10.25 -9.54
CA ARG A 4 -6.88 -9.20 -9.36
C ARG A 4 -7.24 -8.00 -10.22
N GLU A 5 -7.28 -6.83 -9.61
CA GLU A 5 -7.57 -5.56 -10.27
C GLU A 5 -6.32 -4.69 -10.26
N LEU A 6 -6.16 -3.85 -11.28
CA LEU A 6 -5.09 -2.86 -11.29
C LEU A 6 -5.46 -1.76 -10.28
N VAL A 7 -4.57 -1.50 -9.35
CA VAL A 7 -4.75 -0.54 -8.27
C VAL A 7 -3.51 0.33 -8.14
N ASP A 8 -3.69 1.55 -7.68
CA ASP A 8 -2.60 2.42 -7.31
C ASP A 8 -2.45 2.41 -5.79
N PHE A 9 -1.24 2.46 -5.27
CA PHE A 9 -1.02 2.53 -3.83
C PHE A 9 0.14 3.46 -3.47
N GLN A 10 0.10 3.94 -2.23
CA GLN A 10 1.09 4.85 -1.67
C GLN A 10 1.19 4.58 -0.17
N LEU A 11 2.41 4.44 0.31
CA LEU A 11 2.70 4.45 1.73
C LEU A 11 2.64 5.89 2.25
N TYR A 12 2.03 6.07 3.41
CA TYR A 12 2.12 7.30 4.16
C TYR A 12 2.66 7.02 5.54
N ARG A 13 3.41 7.96 6.08
CA ARG A 13 3.68 8.06 7.50
C ARG A 13 2.39 8.37 8.26
N LYS A 14 2.37 8.03 9.55
CA LYS A 14 1.28 8.36 10.49
C LYS A 14 1.02 9.86 10.61
N ASN A 15 2.04 10.69 10.37
CA ASN A 15 1.91 12.15 10.29
C ASN A 15 1.30 12.66 8.97
N GLY A 16 0.94 11.76 8.03
CA GLY A 16 0.30 12.08 6.76
C GLY A 16 1.24 12.36 5.59
N VAL A 17 2.57 12.23 5.77
CA VAL A 17 3.55 12.43 4.70
C VAL A 17 3.65 11.19 3.81
N ALA A 18 3.53 11.35 2.49
CA ALA A 18 3.73 10.27 1.53
C ALA A 18 5.19 9.80 1.54
N VAL A 19 5.38 8.49 1.43
CA VAL A 19 6.68 7.81 1.43
C VAL A 19 6.85 7.13 0.09
N GLY A 20 7.93 7.47 -0.61
CA GLY A 20 8.20 6.94 -1.95
C GLY A 20 7.22 7.46 -3.00
N GLU A 21 7.24 6.82 -4.15
CA GLU A 21 6.34 7.12 -5.26
C GLU A 21 5.03 6.33 -5.16
N ARG A 22 3.99 6.84 -5.82
CA ARG A 22 2.76 6.07 -6.03
C ARG A 22 3.04 5.01 -7.08
N ILE A 23 2.74 3.76 -6.76
CA ILE A 23 3.03 2.61 -7.62
C ILE A 23 1.71 1.95 -8.00
N SER A 24 1.62 1.47 -9.24
CA SER A 24 0.50 0.69 -9.73
C SER A 24 0.83 -0.81 -9.66
N THR A 25 -0.08 -1.62 -9.15
CA THR A 25 0.08 -3.09 -9.11
C THR A 25 -1.25 -3.80 -9.37
N SER A 26 -1.19 -5.09 -9.69
CA SER A 26 -2.38 -5.94 -9.73
C SER A 26 -2.57 -6.61 -8.37
N LEU A 27 -3.66 -6.29 -7.69
CA LEU A 27 -3.96 -6.74 -6.33
C LEU A 27 -5.36 -7.35 -6.26
N ASP A 28 -5.51 -8.46 -5.52
CA ASP A 28 -6.83 -8.91 -5.11
C ASP A 28 -7.25 -8.19 -3.84
N THR A 29 -8.04 -7.13 -3.98
CA THR A 29 -8.54 -6.32 -2.85
C THR A 29 -9.56 -7.07 -1.98
N SER A 30 -10.04 -8.23 -2.42
CA SER A 30 -10.91 -9.10 -1.62
C SER A 30 -10.13 -10.10 -0.76
N ASN A 31 -8.81 -10.24 -1.00
CA ASN A 31 -7.95 -11.15 -0.27
C ASN A 31 -6.97 -10.40 0.67
N PRO A 32 -7.18 -10.46 2.00
CA PRO A 32 -6.32 -9.76 2.96
C PRO A 32 -4.88 -10.26 2.95
N ASP A 33 -4.62 -11.52 2.60
CA ASP A 33 -3.26 -12.07 2.55
C ASP A 33 -2.46 -11.51 1.36
N ASP A 34 -3.11 -11.26 0.23
CA ASP A 34 -2.49 -10.66 -0.97
C ASP A 34 -2.11 -9.20 -0.66
N ILE A 35 -3.00 -8.47 0.04
CA ILE A 35 -2.75 -7.10 0.53
C ILE A 35 -1.57 -7.07 1.51
N ALA A 36 -1.55 -7.94 2.52
CA ALA A 36 -0.51 -7.95 3.54
C ALA A 36 0.87 -8.34 2.97
N THR A 37 0.91 -9.35 2.09
CA THR A 37 2.13 -9.79 1.41
C THR A 37 2.71 -8.64 0.59
N PHE A 38 1.86 -8.02 -0.24
CA PHE A 38 2.26 -6.91 -1.10
C PHE A 38 2.74 -5.70 -0.29
N PHE A 39 2.02 -5.36 0.79
CA PHE A 39 2.43 -4.30 1.69
C PHE A 39 3.81 -4.56 2.32
N GLY A 40 4.09 -5.80 2.74
CA GLY A 40 5.41 -6.21 3.21
C GLY A 40 6.50 -5.97 2.16
N GLU A 41 6.26 -6.34 0.91
CA GLU A 41 7.21 -6.10 -0.19
C GLU A 41 7.50 -4.61 -0.40
N VAL A 42 6.48 -3.75 -0.36
CA VAL A 42 6.62 -2.30 -0.56
C VAL A 42 7.37 -1.68 0.62
N ILE A 43 6.98 -2.03 1.85
CA ILE A 43 7.69 -1.58 3.05
C ILE A 43 9.16 -1.93 2.93
N HIS A 44 9.49 -3.17 2.59
CA HIS A 44 10.87 -3.65 2.50
C HIS A 44 11.66 -2.99 1.37
N ARG A 45 11.02 -2.65 0.25
CA ARG A 45 11.65 -2.02 -0.90
C ARG A 45 12.00 -0.54 -0.68
N ASP A 46 11.15 0.21 0.01
CA ASP A 46 11.40 1.62 0.37
C ASP A 46 12.09 1.79 1.75
N TRP A 47 12.47 0.68 2.40
CA TRP A 47 13.14 0.62 3.71
C TRP A 47 14.62 1.01 3.67
N ASP A 48 15.00 2.11 3.01
CA ASP A 48 16.43 2.44 2.88
C ASP A 48 16.99 3.17 4.11
N THR A 49 16.21 3.96 4.87
CA THR A 49 16.84 4.82 5.90
C THR A 49 16.14 4.79 7.26
N LYS A 50 16.84 4.23 8.27
CA LYS A 50 16.61 4.31 9.73
C LYS A 50 15.23 3.83 10.22
N SER A 51 15.10 2.51 10.40
CA SER A 51 14.06 1.76 11.15
C SER A 51 12.89 2.57 11.75
N PRO A 52 11.92 3.00 10.95
CA PRO A 52 10.65 3.47 11.46
C PRO A 52 9.74 2.25 11.62
N ARG A 53 8.98 2.15 12.70
CA ARG A 53 8.25 0.90 12.96
C ARG A 53 7.08 0.79 11.98
N PRO A 54 6.64 -0.42 11.58
CA PRO A 54 5.47 -0.59 10.70
C PRO A 54 4.25 0.21 11.19
N GLU A 55 4.03 0.26 12.51
CA GLU A 55 2.99 1.05 13.21
C GLU A 55 3.02 2.58 12.95
N ASP A 56 4.10 3.08 12.35
CA ASP A 56 4.25 4.48 11.95
C ASP A 56 3.78 4.75 10.51
N TYR A 57 3.19 3.75 9.83
CA TYR A 57 2.75 3.86 8.46
C TYR A 57 1.26 3.59 8.30
N ARG A 58 0.75 3.93 7.13
CA ARG A 58 -0.55 3.51 6.60
C ARG A 58 -0.39 3.25 5.10
N LEU A 59 -1.06 2.23 4.59
CA LEU A 59 -1.21 2.03 3.15
C LEU A 59 -2.53 2.65 2.71
N GLN A 60 -2.50 3.46 1.66
CA GLN A 60 -3.72 3.81 0.92
C GLN A 60 -3.66 3.17 -0.45
N VAL A 61 -4.79 2.59 -0.86
CA VAL A 61 -4.98 1.96 -2.17
C VAL A 61 -6.16 2.64 -2.86
N TRP A 62 -5.95 3.02 -4.11
CA TRP A 62 -6.93 3.60 -5.00
C TRP A 62 -7.24 2.66 -6.15
N ARG A 63 -8.45 2.78 -6.68
CA ARG A 63 -8.75 2.21 -8.01
C ARG A 63 -7.82 2.88 -9.03
N HIS A 64 -7.17 2.08 -9.88
CA HIS A 64 -6.20 2.61 -10.84
C HIS A 64 -6.81 3.70 -11.73
N GLY A 65 -6.09 4.82 -11.87
CA GLY A 65 -6.54 5.95 -12.69
C GLY A 65 -7.74 6.72 -12.11
N SER A 66 -8.04 6.51 -10.83
CA SER A 66 -9.11 7.20 -10.09
C SER A 66 -8.58 7.72 -8.75
N ASP A 67 -9.21 8.77 -8.24
CA ASP A 67 -8.98 9.25 -6.87
C ASP A 67 -9.86 8.53 -5.83
N GLU A 68 -10.59 7.49 -6.25
CA GLU A 68 -11.39 6.64 -5.36
C GLU A 68 -10.50 5.74 -4.50
N VAL A 69 -10.40 6.05 -3.21
CA VAL A 69 -9.77 5.18 -2.21
C VAL A 69 -10.67 3.96 -1.99
N ILE A 70 -10.16 2.79 -2.31
CA ILE A 70 -10.87 1.51 -2.15
C ILE A 70 -10.44 0.76 -0.89
N LEU A 71 -9.25 1.06 -0.37
CA LEU A 71 -8.74 0.46 0.86
C LEU A 71 -7.80 1.45 1.58
N THR A 72 -7.93 1.52 2.90
CA THR A 72 -6.91 2.11 3.76
C THR A 72 -6.54 1.08 4.81
N TYR A 73 -5.30 0.63 4.78
CA TYR A 73 -4.78 -0.36 5.72
C TYR A 73 -3.98 0.34 6.81
N PRO A 74 -4.45 0.35 8.07
CA PRO A 74 -3.64 0.80 9.20
C PRO A 74 -2.57 -0.26 9.49
N THR A 75 -1.37 0.20 9.84
CA THR A 75 -0.32 -0.68 10.38
C THR A 75 -0.10 -0.46 11.86
#